data_AF-A0A7X5CAP8-F1
#
_entry.id   AF-A0A7X5CAP8-F1
#
_cell.length_a   1.000
_cell.length_b   1.000
_cell.length_c   1.000
_cell.angle_alpha   90.00
_cell.angle_beta   90.00
_cell.angle_gamma   90.00
#
_symmetry.space_group_name_H-M   'P 1'
#
loop_
_entity.id
_entity.type
_entity.pdbx_description
1 polymer ?
#
loop_
_entity_poly.entity_id
_entity_poly.type
_entity_poly.pdbx_seq_one_letter_code
_entity_poly.pdbx_strand_id
1 'polypeptide(L)' 'MRTILKRERIKNNLTQQALADIVGISRVHYTQIENNSNNKNPSLDVALSIKKALNYESDDLFLIENVPIKNK' A
#
# COMPACT_ATOMS: atom_id res chain seq x y z
N MET A 1 -2.89 -10.16 -0.04
CA MET A 1 -1.97 -9.26 -0.77
C MET A 1 -2.78 -8.15 -1.42
N ARG A 2 -2.35 -6.89 -1.27
CA ARG A 2 -2.94 -5.71 -1.91
C ARG A 2 -2.33 -5.57 -3.31
N THR A 3 -3.05 -6.03 -4.32
CA THR A 3 -2.57 -6.15 -5.70
C THR A 3 -2.33 -4.78 -6.34
N ILE A 4 -3.21 -3.81 -6.09
CA ILE A 4 -3.09 -2.43 -6.59
C ILE A 4 -1.82 -1.78 -6.07
N LEU A 5 -1.56 -1.87 -4.76
CA LEU A 5 -0.35 -1.33 -4.15
C LEU A 5 0.93 -1.92 -4.76
N LYS A 6 0.98 -3.25 -4.93
CA LYS A 6 2.11 -3.92 -5.59
C LYS A 6 2.28 -3.48 -7.05
N ARG A 7 1.18 -3.37 -7.80
CA ARG A 7 1.18 -2.97 -9.21
C ARG A 7 1.72 -1.55 -9.38
N GLU A 8 1.22 -0.60 -8.59
CA GLU A 8 1.69 0.80 -8.65
C GLU A 8 3.14 0.93 -8.18
N ARG A 9 3.57 0.17 -7.17
CA ARG A 9 4.98 0.12 -6.77
C ARG A 9 5.89 -0.33 -7.92
N ILE A 10 5.52 -1.41 -8.61
CA ILE A 10 6.29 -1.92 -9.76
C ILE A 10 6.27 -0.94 -10.93
N LYS A 11 5.13 -0.30 -11.20
CA LYS A 11 4.98 0.74 -12.24
C LYS A 11 5.91 1.93 -12.00
N ASN A 12 6.15 2.28 -10.73
CA ASN A 12 7.11 3.31 -10.33
C ASN A 12 8.57 2.80 -10.24
N ASN A 13 8.86 1.56 -10.65
CA ASN A 13 10.17 0.91 -10.54
C ASN A 13 10.74 0.88 -9.11
N LEU A 14 9.87 0.87 -8.09
CA LEU A 14 10.28 0.88 -6.69
C LEU A 14 10.38 -0.54 -6.13
N THR A 15 11.41 -0.81 -5.34
CA THR A 15 11.47 -2.00 -4.48
C THR A 15 10.66 -1.76 -3.20
N GLN A 16 10.36 -2.83 -2.46
CA GLN A 16 9.72 -2.69 -1.14
C GLN A 16 10.59 -1.88 -0.17
N GLN A 17 11.91 -2.01 -0.26
CA GLN A 17 12.86 -1.23 0.54
C GLN A 17 12.80 0.25 0.14
N ALA A 18 12.93 0.55 -1.16
CA ALA A 18 12.95 1.92 -1.65
C ALA A 18 11.67 2.69 -1.27
N LEU A 19 10.50 2.05 -1.40
CA LEU A 19 9.25 2.69 -1.01
C LEU A 19 9.13 2.87 0.50
N ALA A 20 9.63 1.92 1.30
CA ALA A 20 9.67 2.05 2.75
C ALA A 20 10.58 3.21 3.18
N ASP A 21 11.72 3.38 2.52
CA ASP A 21 12.68 4.45 2.77
C ASP A 21 12.08 5.83 2.43
N ILE A 22 11.38 5.96 1.29
CA ILE A 22 10.69 7.19 0.89
C ILE A 22 9.60 7.57 1.89
N VAL A 23 8.87 6.57 2.40
CA VAL A 23 7.76 6.77 3.35
C VAL A 23 8.26 6.97 4.79
N GLY A 24 9.52 6.62 5.08
CA GLY A 24 10.10 6.70 6.42
C GLY A 24 9.62 5.59 7.37
N ILE A 25 9.34 4.40 6.85
CA ILE A 25 8.95 3.22 7.65
C ILE A 25 9.93 2.07 7.45
N SER A 26 9.89 1.06 8.33
CA SER A 26 10.69 -0.14 8.11
C SER A 26 10.16 -0.95 6.92
N ARG A 27 11.07 -1.59 6.17
CA ARG A 27 10.69 -2.51 5.08
C ARG A 27 9.72 -3.59 5.54
N VAL A 28 9.92 -4.16 6.74
CA VAL A 28 9.02 -5.18 7.31
C VAL A 28 7.61 -4.61 7.49
N HIS A 29 7.49 -3.38 7.98
CA HIS A 29 6.21 -2.72 8.11
C HIS A 29 5.53 -2.53 6.75
N TYR A 30 6.27 -2.05 5.75
CA TYR A 30 5.77 -1.93 4.39
C TYR A 30 5.31 -3.29 3.81
N THR A 31 6.12 -4.33 3.95
CA THR A 31 5.79 -5.69 3.48
C THR A 31 4.52 -6.22 4.13
N GLN A 32 4.30 -5.97 5.42
CA GLN A 32 3.06 -6.36 6.11
C GLN A 32 1.84 -5.61 5.55
N ILE A 33 1.98 -4.33 5.23
CA ILE A 33 0.92 -3.53 4.58
C ILE A 33 0.61 -4.10 3.19
N GLU A 34 1.63 -4.30 2.34
CA GLU A 34 1.48 -4.81 0.97
C GLU A 34 0.89 -6.23 0.95
N ASN A 35 1.29 -7.10 1.89
CA ASN A 35 0.73 -8.44 1.97
C ASN A 35 -0.64 -8.49 2.64
N ASN A 36 -1.07 -7.42 3.32
CA ASN A 36 -2.18 -7.42 4.26
C ASN A 36 -2.01 -8.50 5.35
N SER A 37 -0.80 -8.63 5.89
CA SER A 37 -0.53 -9.56 6.99
C SER A 37 -1.24 -9.09 8.25
N ASN A 38 -1.99 -9.97 8.91
CA ASN A 38 -2.73 -9.69 10.15
C ASN A 38 -3.69 -8.48 10.07
N ASN A 39 -4.32 -8.24 8.91
CA ASN A 39 -5.19 -7.08 8.69
C ASN A 39 -4.51 -5.74 9.00
N LYS A 40 -3.19 -5.67 8.81
CA LYS A 40 -2.40 -4.49 9.15
C LYS A 40 -2.74 -3.36 8.18
N ASN A 41 -3.47 -2.38 8.70
CA ASN A 41 -3.75 -1.13 8.02
C ASN A 41 -2.68 -0.11 8.42
N PRO A 42 -2.11 0.62 7.44
CA PRO A 42 -1.25 1.75 7.74
C PRO A 42 -2.04 2.82 8.50
N SER A 43 -1.34 3.63 9.30
CA SER A 43 -1.93 4.88 9.81
C SER A 43 -2.26 5.80 8.64
N LEU A 44 -3.13 6.79 8.88
CA LEU A 44 -3.50 7.77 7.85
C LEU A 44 -2.26 8.47 7.26
N ASP A 45 -1.30 8.85 8.11
CA ASP A 45 -0.06 9.51 7.66
C ASP A 45 0.79 8.61 6.75
N VAL A 46 0.91 7.32 7.09
CA VAL A 46 1.63 6.34 6.27
C VAL A 46 0.88 6.10 4.96
N ALA A 47 -0.44 6.00 5.00
CA ALA A 47 -1.27 5.81 3.81
C ALA A 47 -1.13 6.99 2.83
N LEU A 48 -1.20 8.23 3.34
CA LEU A 48 -1.01 9.45 2.55
C LEU A 48 0.41 9.54 1.99
N SER A 49 1.42 9.16 2.78
CA SER A 49 2.82 9.18 2.34
C SER A 49 3.08 8.16 1.23
N ILE A 50 2.53 6.95 1.35
CA ILE A 50 2.58 5.92 0.30
C ILE A 50 1.89 6.42 -0.98
N LYS A 51 0.70 7.01 -0.87
CA LYS A 51 -0.01 7.60 -2.03
C LYS A 51 0.83 8.66 -2.73
N LYS A 52 1.42 9.59 -1.97
CA LYS A 52 2.31 10.64 -2.52
C LYS A 52 3.54 10.03 -3.20
N ALA A 53 4.18 9.05 -2.57
CA ALA A 53 5.36 8.39 -3.11
C ALA A 53 5.08 7.62 -4.41
N LEU A 54 3.85 7.12 -4.58
CA LEU A 54 3.40 6.42 -5.79
C LEU A 54 2.71 7.33 -6.81
N ASN A 55 2.56 8.62 -6.50
CA ASN A 55 1.76 9.58 -7.25
C ASN A 55 0.36 9.03 -7.59
N TYR A 56 -0.31 8.47 -6.58
CA TYR A 56 -1.58 7.76 -6.73
C TYR A 56 -2.73 8.48 -6.02
N GLU A 57 -3.78 8.81 -6.78
CA GLU A 57 -4.88 9.65 -6.31
C GLU A 57 -6.05 8.82 -5.73
N SER A 58 -6.34 7.65 -6.32
CA SER A 58 -7.49 6.82 -5.94
C SER A 58 -7.37 6.17 -4.56
N ASP A 59 -8.51 5.96 -3.89
CA ASP A 59 -8.60 5.36 -2.54
C ASP A 59 -8.58 3.83 -2.52
N ASP A 60 -8.61 3.20 -3.69
CA ASP A 60 -8.56 1.75 -3.88
C ASP A 60 -7.17 1.13 -3.63
N LEU A 61 -6.13 1.95 -3.46
CA LEU A 61 -4.75 1.51 -3.25
C LEU A 61 -4.60 0.47 -2.13
N PHE A 62 -5.44 0.60 -1.11
CA PHE A 62 -5.45 -0.25 0.07
C PHE A 62 -6.60 -1.28 0.07
N LEU A 63 -7.39 -1.41 -0.99
CA LEU A 63 -8.43 -2.43 -1.04
C LEU A 63 -7.83 -3.82 -1.21
N ILE A 64 -8.53 -4.81 -0.65
CA ILE A 64 -8.23 -6.23 -0.83
C ILE A 64 -9.22 -6.72 -1.89
N GLU A 65 -8.76 -7.42 -2.93
CA GLU A 65 -9.64 -7.87 -4.04
C GLU A 65 -10.80 -8.78 -3.61
N ASN A 66 -10.81 -9.27 -2.37
CA ASN A 66 -11.89 -10.05 -1.77
C ASN A 66 -12.72 -9.25 -0.74
N VAL A 67 -12.86 -7.94 -0.89
CA VAL A 67 -13.93 -7.23 -0.16
C VAL A 67 -15.24 -7.52 -0.92
N PRO A 68 -16.20 -8.27 -0.33
CA PRO A 68 -17.51 -8.39 -0.93
C PRO A 68 -18.04 -6.97 -1.08
N ILE A 69 -18.45 -6.59 -2.28
CA ILE A 69 -19.16 -5.33 -2.51
C ILE A 69 -20.31 -5.33 -1.50
N LYS A 70 -20.26 -4.44 -0.52
CA LYS A 70 -21.35 -4.30 0.44
C LYS A 70 -22.52 -3.80 -0.39
N ASN A 71 -23.43 -4.72 -0.72
CA ASN A 71 -24.62 -4.41 -1.49
C ASN A 71 -25.33 -3.24 -0.83
N LYS A 72 -25.62 -2.23 -1.65
CA LYS A 72 -26.31 -1.00 -1.27
C LYS A 72 -27.76 -1.31 -0.92
#